data_AF-A0A6B3F212-F1
#
_entry.id   AF-A0A6B3F212-F1
#
_cell.length_a   1.000
_cell.length_b   1.000
_cell.length_c   1.000
_cell.angle_alpha   90.00
_cell.angle_beta   90.00
_cell.angle_gamma   90.00
#
_symmetry.space_group_name_H-M   'P 1'
#
loop_
_entity.id
_entity.type
_entity.pdbx_description
1 polymer ?
#
loop_
_entity_poly.entity_id
_entity_poly.type
_entity_poly.pdbx_seq_one_letter_code
_entity_poly.pdbx_strand_id
1 'polypeptide(L)'
;GYHFGAPDKRNDLDSAPYTMASVVVNPYFDWGDDRPPRTDYHRTVLYEAHVKGLTMRHPDLPDELRGTYAALAHPAIIGHLTELGVTALELMPVHQFV
;
A
#
# COMPACT_ATOMS: atom_id res chain seq x y z
N GLY A 1 19.20 19.03 -14.18
CA GLY A 1 18.47 19.48 -15.39
C GLY A 1 19.09 18.84 -16.63
N TYR A 2 18.52 19.04 -17.81
CA TYR A 2 19.10 18.54 -19.08
C TYR A 2 19.46 19.74 -19.97
N HIS A 3 20.65 19.72 -20.59
CA HIS A 3 21.05 20.75 -21.55
C HIS A 3 20.58 20.33 -22.96
N PHE A 4 19.42 20.84 -23.37
CA PHE A 4 18.92 20.63 -24.73
C PHE A 4 19.96 21.11 -25.77
N GLY A 5 20.38 20.22 -26.67
CA GLY A 5 21.38 20.49 -27.71
C GLY A 5 22.83 20.18 -27.33
N ALA A 6 23.11 19.75 -26.10
CA ALA A 6 24.44 19.33 -25.66
C ALA A 6 24.36 18.09 -24.76
N PRO A 7 23.96 16.92 -25.29
CA PRO A 7 23.73 15.69 -24.51
C PRO A 7 24.99 15.19 -23.81
N ASP A 8 26.17 15.48 -24.35
CA ASP A 8 27.46 15.02 -23.83
C ASP A 8 27.99 15.91 -22.69
N LYS A 9 27.33 17.05 -22.41
CA LYS A 9 27.76 17.99 -21.38
C LYS A 9 27.19 17.57 -20.02
N ARG A 10 28.07 17.37 -19.03
CA ARG A 10 27.68 17.13 -17.64
C ARG A 10 26.78 18.27 -17.14
N ASN A 11 25.68 17.92 -16.48
CA ASN A 11 24.82 18.88 -15.81
C ASN A 11 25.26 19.05 -14.35
N ASP A 12 25.58 20.27 -13.95
CA ASP A 12 26.04 20.60 -12.59
C ASP A 12 24.94 21.18 -11.70
N LEU A 13 23.66 21.09 -12.10
CA LEU A 13 22.54 21.56 -11.26
C LEU A 13 22.27 20.58 -10.12
N ASP A 14 22.04 21.11 -8.94
CA ASP A 14 21.69 20.31 -7.76
C ASP A 14 20.23 19.84 -7.82
N SER A 15 20.01 18.52 -7.80
CA SER A 15 18.68 17.90 -7.73
C SER A 15 18.26 17.55 -6.30
N ALA A 16 19.13 17.72 -5.31
CA ALA A 16 18.85 17.36 -3.92
C ALA A 16 17.55 17.96 -3.37
N PRO A 17 17.17 19.23 -3.66
CA PRO A 17 15.90 19.80 -3.18
C PRO A 17 14.64 19.20 -3.80
N TYR A 18 14.77 18.40 -4.88
CA TYR A 18 13.65 17.89 -5.69
C TYR A 18 13.54 16.36 -5.64
N THR A 19 14.40 15.68 -4.89
CA THR A 19 14.35 14.24 -4.69
C THR A 19 13.87 13.90 -3.29
N MET A 20 13.24 12.74 -3.13
CA MET A 20 12.93 12.19 -1.81
C MET A 20 14.22 11.78 -1.10
N ALA A 21 14.27 12.03 0.21
CA ALA A 21 15.32 11.49 1.08
C ALA A 21 14.94 10.07 1.55
N SER A 22 15.96 9.24 1.78
CA SER A 22 15.76 7.98 2.50
C SER A 22 15.59 8.25 4.00
N VAL A 23 14.79 7.42 4.66
CA VAL A 23 14.53 7.50 6.10
C VAL A 23 15.08 6.24 6.77
N VAL A 24 15.93 6.42 7.78
CA VAL A 24 16.35 5.30 8.64
C VAL A 24 15.19 4.94 9.55
N VAL A 25 14.80 3.68 9.54
CA VAL A 25 13.68 3.16 10.33
C VAL A 25 14.16 2.16 11.37
N ASN A 26 13.44 2.06 12.48
CA ASN A 26 13.59 0.94 13.40
C ASN A 26 12.76 -0.24 12.84
N PRO A 27 13.36 -1.39 12.52
CA PRO A 27 12.63 -2.54 12.00
C PRO A 27 11.82 -3.30 13.06
N TYR A 28 12.00 -2.98 14.35
CA TYR A 28 11.30 -3.66 15.43
C TYR A 28 9.80 -3.36 15.39
N PHE A 29 8.99 -4.42 15.40
CA PHE A 29 7.55 -4.40 15.58
C PHE A 29 7.12 -5.64 16.36
N ASP A 30 6.22 -5.49 17.33
CA ASP A 30 5.67 -6.62 18.09
C ASP A 30 4.47 -7.22 17.34
N TRP A 31 4.68 -8.39 16.76
CA TRP A 31 3.66 -9.11 15.97
C TRP A 31 2.68 -9.90 16.84
N GLY A 32 2.91 -10.01 18.16
CA GLY A 32 2.07 -10.81 19.05
C GLY A 32 1.89 -12.24 18.55
N ASP A 33 0.64 -12.64 18.33
CA ASP A 33 0.26 -14.00 17.91
C ASP A 33 0.07 -14.18 16.39
N ASP A 34 0.48 -13.21 15.57
CA ASP A 34 0.30 -13.29 14.11
C ASP A 34 0.97 -14.53 13.49
N ARG A 35 0.24 -15.22 12.60
CA ARG A 35 0.71 -16.42 11.90
C ARG A 35 0.14 -16.47 10.49
N PRO A 36 0.92 -16.94 9.51
CA PRO A 36 0.45 -17.06 8.14
C PRO A 36 -0.75 -18.03 8.05
N PRO A 37 -1.87 -17.64 7.39
CA PRO A 37 -3.06 -18.48 7.26
C PRO A 37 -2.83 -19.81 6.55
N ARG A 38 -1.83 -19.88 5.64
CA ARG A 38 -1.46 -21.09 4.88
C ARG A 38 -2.64 -21.78 4.16
N THR A 39 -3.56 -20.98 3.62
CA THR A 39 -4.66 -21.49 2.79
C THR A 39 -4.11 -22.27 1.60
N ASP A 40 -4.58 -23.50 1.39
CA ASP A 40 -4.20 -24.30 0.23
C ASP A 40 -4.55 -23.57 -1.07
N TYR A 41 -3.66 -23.61 -2.06
CA TYR A 41 -3.83 -22.85 -3.31
C TYR A 41 -5.14 -23.18 -4.03
N HIS A 42 -5.53 -24.46 -4.06
CA HIS A 42 -6.78 -24.91 -4.70
C HIS A 42 -8.05 -24.45 -3.96
N ARG A 43 -7.91 -23.92 -2.74
CA ARG A 43 -8.99 -23.33 -1.94
C ARG A 43 -8.95 -21.81 -1.95
N THR A 44 -7.97 -21.20 -2.63
CA THR A 44 -7.78 -19.77 -2.60
C THR A 44 -8.78 -19.07 -3.52
N VAL A 45 -9.49 -18.09 -2.96
CA VAL A 45 -10.29 -17.10 -3.67
C VAL A 45 -9.59 -15.76 -3.47
N LEU A 46 -9.06 -15.22 -4.58
CA LEU A 46 -8.38 -13.92 -4.61
C LEU A 46 -9.38 -12.79 -4.82
N TYR A 47 -9.20 -11.70 -4.09
CA TYR A 47 -9.91 -10.45 -4.30
C TYR A 47 -8.88 -9.34 -4.55
N GLU A 48 -8.80 -8.85 -5.77
CA GLU A 48 -7.91 -7.73 -6.12
C GLU A 48 -8.55 -6.40 -5.72
N ALA A 49 -7.81 -5.54 -5.01
CA ALA A 49 -8.32 -4.26 -4.57
C ALA A 49 -7.26 -3.15 -4.52
N HIS A 50 -7.71 -1.92 -4.75
CA HIS A 50 -6.94 -0.71 -4.48
C HIS A 50 -7.15 -0.26 -3.03
N VAL A 51 -6.09 -0.10 -2.24
CA VAL A 51 -6.13 0.33 -0.81
C VAL A 51 -7.05 1.55 -0.61
N LYS A 52 -6.77 2.63 -1.35
CA LYS A 52 -7.58 3.85 -1.32
C LYS A 52 -9.02 3.62 -1.80
N GLY A 53 -9.17 3.07 -3.01
CA GLY A 53 -10.47 2.94 -3.68
C GLY A 53 -11.48 2.09 -2.92
N LEU A 54 -11.02 1.01 -2.29
CA LEU A 54 -11.88 0.07 -1.56
C LEU A 54 -12.63 0.73 -0.40
N THR A 55 -12.00 1.69 0.29
CA THR A 55 -12.51 2.21 1.57
C THR A 55 -12.86 3.70 1.57
N MET A 56 -12.48 4.46 0.53
CA MET A 56 -12.63 5.93 0.49
C MET A 56 -14.06 6.44 0.68
N ARG A 57 -15.08 5.67 0.31
CA ARG A 57 -16.50 6.06 0.42
C ARG A 57 -17.30 5.18 1.37
N HIS A 58 -16.62 4.38 2.21
CA HIS A 58 -17.31 3.45 3.10
C HIS A 58 -17.99 4.23 4.26
N PRO A 59 -19.32 4.14 4.42
CA PRO A 59 -20.06 4.98 5.36
C PRO A 59 -19.69 4.68 6.82
N ASP A 60 -19.41 3.41 7.14
CA ASP A 60 -19.12 2.96 8.50
C ASP A 60 -17.67 3.20 8.95
N LEU A 61 -16.83 3.80 8.10
CA LEU A 61 -15.47 4.18 8.45
C LEU A 61 -15.41 5.64 8.92
N PRO A 62 -14.64 5.93 10.00
CA PRO A 62 -14.22 7.28 10.33
C PRO A 62 -13.51 7.94 9.15
N ASP A 63 -13.80 9.21 8.89
CA ASP A 63 -13.26 9.97 7.74
C ASP A 63 -11.73 9.93 7.67
N GLU A 64 -11.05 9.98 8.82
CA GLU A 64 -9.59 9.96 8.94
C GLU A 64 -8.94 8.62 8.54
N LEU A 65 -9.69 7.51 8.60
CA LEU A 65 -9.17 6.19 8.22
C LEU A 65 -9.39 5.90 6.74
N ARG A 66 -10.37 6.53 6.09
CA ARG A 66 -10.79 6.20 4.73
C ARG A 66 -9.64 6.28 3.72
N GLY A 67 -9.48 5.21 2.97
CA GLY A 67 -8.45 5.07 1.94
C GLY A 67 -7.03 4.85 2.44
N THR A 68 -6.86 4.48 3.70
CA THR A 68 -5.56 4.17 4.32
C THR A 68 -5.39 2.66 4.52
N TYR A 69 -4.18 2.21 4.88
CA TYR A 69 -3.94 0.82 5.26
C TYR A 69 -4.74 0.43 6.52
N ALA A 70 -4.90 1.34 7.48
CA ALA A 70 -5.64 1.07 8.71
C ALA A 70 -7.12 0.76 8.45
N ALA A 71 -7.72 1.40 7.43
CA ALA A 71 -9.10 1.09 7.05
C ALA A 71 -9.30 -0.36 6.56
N LEU A 72 -8.28 -0.99 5.96
CA LEU A 72 -8.39 -2.39 5.53
C LEU A 72 -8.55 -3.36 6.71
N ALA A 73 -7.98 -3.01 7.86
CA ALA A 73 -8.08 -3.78 9.09
C ALA A 73 -9.33 -3.44 9.93
N HIS A 74 -10.14 -2.47 9.49
CA HIS A 74 -11.33 -2.07 10.23
C HIS A 74 -12.39 -3.18 10.21
N PRO A 75 -13.14 -3.43 11.30
CA PRO A 75 -14.12 -4.51 11.39
C PRO A 75 -15.16 -4.55 10.26
N ALA A 76 -15.60 -3.39 9.77
CA ALA A 76 -16.54 -3.30 8.65
C ALA A 76 -15.97 -3.89 7.34
N ILE A 77 -14.67 -3.66 7.07
CA ILE A 77 -14.02 -4.16 5.86
C ILE A 77 -13.69 -5.64 5.99
N ILE A 78 -13.17 -6.06 7.16
CA ILE A 78 -12.92 -7.47 7.45
C ILE A 78 -14.23 -8.28 7.40
N GLY A 79 -15.31 -7.76 7.98
CA GLY A 79 -16.64 -8.36 7.92
C GLY A 79 -17.10 -8.55 6.47
N HIS A 80 -17.02 -7.49 5.66
CA HIS A 80 -17.35 -7.59 4.23
C HIS A 80 -16.54 -8.68 3.50
N LEU A 81 -15.21 -8.71 3.66
CA LEU A 81 -14.34 -9.67 2.96
C LEU A 81 -14.59 -11.11 3.41
N THR A 82 -14.85 -11.32 4.70
CA THR A 82 -15.14 -12.64 5.27
C THR A 82 -16.54 -13.14 4.89
N GLU A 83 -17.55 -12.28 4.91
CA GLU A 83 -18.91 -12.60 4.44
C GLU A 83 -18.94 -12.93 2.95
N LEU A 84 -18.12 -12.23 2.15
CA LEU A 84 -17.95 -12.53 0.72
C LEU A 84 -17.29 -13.90 0.48
N GLY A 85 -16.59 -14.46 1.48
CA GLY A 85 -15.91 -15.75 1.39
C GLY A 85 -14.54 -15.68 0.72
N VAL A 86 -13.93 -14.49 0.65
CA VAL A 86 -12.58 -14.31 0.11
C VAL A 86 -11.55 -14.89 1.08
N THR A 87 -10.52 -15.53 0.55
CA THR A 87 -9.45 -16.11 1.39
C THR A 87 -8.16 -15.30 1.34
N ALA A 88 -7.95 -14.50 0.30
CA ALA A 88 -6.75 -13.69 0.11
C ALA A 88 -7.08 -12.36 -0.58
N LEU A 89 -6.61 -11.26 0.01
CA LEU A 89 -6.71 -9.91 -0.55
C LEU A 89 -5.43 -9.60 -1.33
N GLU A 90 -5.55 -9.36 -2.63
CA GLU A 90 -4.45 -8.94 -3.50
C GLU A 90 -4.49 -7.43 -3.67
N LEU A 91 -3.44 -6.74 -3.20
CA LEU A 91 -3.38 -5.30 -3.27
C LEU A 91 -2.75 -4.84 -4.57
N MET A 92 -3.39 -3.87 -5.24
CA MET A 92 -2.75 -3.06 -6.28
C MET A 92 -1.47 -2.38 -5.72
N PRO A 93 -0.53 -1.91 -6.57
CA PRO A 93 0.82 -1.52 -6.14
C PRO A 93 0.89 -0.66 -4.87
N VAL A 94 1.61 -1.17 -3.87
CA VAL A 94 1.83 -0.52 -2.55
C VAL A 94 3.28 -0.07 -2.31
N HIS A 95 4.21 -0.50 -3.17
CA HIS A 95 5.57 0.02 -3.16
C HIS A 95 5.54 1.49 -3.54
N GLN A 96 6.34 2.34 -2.87
CA GLN A 96 6.40 3.77 -3.18
C GLN A 96 6.61 3.99 -4.69
N PHE A 97 5.67 4.69 -5.31
CA PHE A 97 5.74 5.12 -6.71
C PHE A 97 5.62 6.64 -6.81
N VAL A 98 6.04 7.20 -7.94
CA VAL A 98 5.94 8.62 -8.31
C VAL A 98 5.04 8.75 -9.52
#